data_AF-A0AAW6HRG5-F1
#
_entry.id   AF-A0AAW6HRG5-F1
#
_cell.length_a   1.000
_cell.length_b   1.000
_cell.length_c   1.000
_cell.angle_alpha   90.00
_cell.angle_beta   90.00
_cell.angle_gamma   90.00
#
_symmetry.space_group_name_H-M   'P 1'
#
loop_
_entity.id
_entity.type
_entity.pdbx_description
1 polymer ?
#
loop_
_entity_poly.entity_id
_entity_poly.type
_entity_poly.pdbx_seq_one_letter_code
_entity_poly.pdbx_strand_id
1 'polypeptide(L)'
;MNDKKKIITSTDIEKLGLKYNDAGEYNPEEIDKLLDIVVETLKFYEREYKRYQSLDKQCAELNSQVKTLKDVIGEKEVIIKEMNENGYDRVTFMNKTNLMDNNIKNLSLAISQIKQIDNTIAQMNKDIRLIKQILSK
;
A
#
# COMPACT_ATOMS: atom_id res chain seq x y z
N MET A 1 0.60 28.53 -9.78
CA MET A 1 1.72 29.02 -10.61
C MET A 1 2.57 27.82 -10.96
N ASN A 2 2.77 27.57 -12.25
CA ASN A 2 3.48 26.41 -12.76
C ASN A 2 4.97 26.77 -12.78
N ASP A 3 5.64 26.69 -11.63
CA ASP A 3 7.09 26.91 -11.55
C ASP A 3 7.77 25.72 -12.22
N LYS A 4 7.99 25.84 -13.53
CA LYS A 4 8.96 25.02 -14.25
C LYS A 4 10.31 25.27 -13.59
N LYS A 5 10.67 24.45 -12.60
CA LYS A 5 12.03 24.41 -12.05
C LYS A 5 12.98 24.36 -13.24
N LYS A 6 13.89 25.33 -13.32
CA LYS A 6 14.96 25.36 -14.32
C LYS A 6 15.95 24.24 -13.99
N ILE A 7 15.57 23.02 -14.35
CA ILE A 7 16.47 21.87 -14.35
C ILE A 7 17.44 22.10 -15.50
N ILE A 8 18.74 22.15 -15.20
CA ILE A 8 19.78 22.32 -16.20
C ILE A 8 20.40 20.96 -16.53
N THR A 9 20.52 20.62 -17.81
CA THR A 9 21.26 19.39 -18.20
C THR A 9 22.76 19.67 -18.29
N SER A 10 23.60 18.62 -18.30
CA SER A 10 25.04 18.78 -18.54
C SER A 10 25.31 19.53 -19.85
N THR A 11 24.51 19.26 -20.88
CA THR A 11 24.58 19.91 -22.19
C THR A 11 24.19 21.39 -22.15
N ASP A 12 23.35 21.79 -21.20
CA ASP A 12 22.97 23.20 -21.01
C ASP A 12 24.06 23.97 -20.24
N ILE A 13 24.78 23.31 -19.33
CA ILE A 13 25.97 23.86 -18.66
C ILE A 13 27.07 24.14 -19.68
N GLU A 14 27.31 23.22 -20.61
CA GLU A 14 28.30 23.40 -21.68
C GLU A 14 27.97 24.59 -22.61
N LYS A 15 26.68 24.92 -22.75
CA LYS A 15 26.20 26.02 -23.60
C LYS A 15 26.16 27.38 -22.92
N LEU A 16 26.32 27.44 -21.59
CA LEU A 16 26.21 28.69 -20.82
C LEU A 16 27.32 29.70 -21.13
N GLY A 17 28.42 29.28 -21.77
CA GLY A 17 29.40 30.18 -22.35
C GLY A 17 29.90 31.22 -21.35
N LEU A 18 30.36 30.76 -20.18
CA LEU A 18 30.82 31.62 -19.08
C LEU A 18 31.87 32.60 -19.58
N LYS A 19 31.62 33.89 -19.35
CA LYS A 19 32.52 34.96 -19.79
C LYS A 19 33.61 35.19 -18.74
N TYR A 20 34.82 35.38 -19.21
CA TYR A 20 35.97 35.79 -18.40
C TYR A 20 36.38 37.22 -18.77
N ASN A 21 36.90 37.95 -17.79
CA ASN A 21 37.45 39.29 -17.99
C ASN A 21 38.82 39.22 -18.70
N ASP A 22 39.40 40.38 -19.03
CA ASP A 22 40.72 40.47 -19.68
C ASP A 22 41.88 39.91 -18.82
N ALA A 23 41.63 39.71 -17.51
CA ALA A 23 42.55 39.06 -16.57
C ALA A 23 42.35 37.53 -16.49
N GLY A 24 41.39 36.97 -17.23
CA GLY A 24 41.08 35.53 -17.24
C GLY A 24 40.21 35.06 -16.07
N GLU A 25 39.60 35.97 -15.32
CA GLU A 25 38.74 35.66 -14.18
C GLU A 25 37.26 35.62 -14.59
N TYR A 26 36.53 34.63 -14.10
CA TYR A 26 35.08 34.55 -14.27
C TYR A 26 34.36 35.57 -13.40
N ASN A 27 33.21 36.07 -13.89
CA ASN A 27 32.34 36.90 -13.07
C ASN A 27 31.76 36.10 -11.88
N PRO A 28 32.09 36.45 -10.63
CA PRO A 28 31.63 35.71 -9.46
C PRO A 28 30.11 35.56 -9.36
N GLU A 29 29.34 36.59 -9.74
CA GLU A 29 27.87 36.54 -9.69
C GLU A 29 27.27 35.57 -10.71
N GLU A 30 27.91 35.39 -11.86
CA GLU A 30 27.48 34.43 -12.89
C GLU A 30 27.79 33.00 -12.45
N ILE A 31 28.93 32.80 -11.79
CA ILE A 31 29.32 31.53 -11.19
C ILE A 31 28.37 31.16 -10.05
N ASP A 32 28.06 32.08 -9.15
CA ASP A 32 27.13 31.83 -8.04
C ASP A 32 25.74 31.43 -8.54
N LYS A 33 25.20 32.14 -9.53
CA LYS A 33 23.91 31.79 -10.16
C LYS A 33 23.94 30.42 -10.82
N LEU A 34 25.06 30.05 -11.46
CA LEU A 34 25.23 28.73 -12.04
C LEU A 34 25.24 27.65 -10.96
N LEU A 35 26.02 27.87 -9.89
CA LEU A 35 26.11 26.94 -8.77
C LEU A 35 24.76 26.73 -8.09
N ASP A 36 23.96 27.78 -7.92
CA ASP A 36 22.60 27.68 -7.39
C ASP A 36 21.72 26.76 -8.28
N ILE A 37 21.75 26.95 -9.59
CA ILE A 37 20.97 26.14 -10.54
C ILE A 37 21.45 24.67 -10.53
N VAL A 38 22.77 24.44 -10.44
CA VAL A 38 23.34 23.09 -10.32
C VAL A 38 22.88 22.44 -9.03
N VAL A 39 22.91 23.14 -7.90
CA VAL A 39 22.44 22.63 -6.60
C VAL A 39 20.95 22.29 -6.64
N GLU A 40 20.11 23.14 -7.24
CA GLU A 40 18.67 22.86 -7.39
C GLU A 40 18.42 21.63 -8.26
N THR A 41 19.20 21.50 -9.34
CA THR A 41 19.14 20.36 -10.26
C THR A 41 19.56 19.06 -9.57
N LEU A 42 20.63 19.08 -8.79
CA LEU A 42 21.08 17.92 -8.01
C LEU A 42 20.03 17.51 -6.98
N LYS A 43 19.43 18.47 -6.26
CA LYS A 43 18.32 18.20 -5.32
C LYS A 43 17.10 17.61 -6.03
N PHE A 44 16.83 18.02 -7.26
CA PHE A 44 15.77 17.42 -8.08
C PHE A 44 16.08 15.97 -8.42
N TYR A 45 17.27 15.68 -8.97
CA TYR A 45 17.66 14.31 -9.32
C TYR A 45 17.73 13.39 -8.09
N GLU A 46 18.20 13.87 -6.95
CA GLU A 46 18.20 13.11 -5.69
C GLU A 46 16.77 12.70 -5.29
N ARG A 47 15.80 13.61 -5.43
CA ARG A 47 14.39 13.33 -5.13
C ARG A 47 13.81 12.30 -6.09
N GLU A 48 14.05 12.46 -7.39
CA GLU A 48 13.56 11.51 -8.40
C GLU A 48 14.22 10.14 -8.25
N TYR A 49 15.51 10.09 -7.86
CA TYR A 49 16.20 8.85 -7.57
C TYR A 49 15.62 8.12 -6.36
N LYS A 50 15.33 8.84 -5.27
CA LYS A 50 14.63 8.27 -4.10
C LYS A 50 13.24 7.75 -4.47
N ARG A 51 12.52 8.47 -5.34
CA ARG A 51 11.22 8.02 -5.86
C ARG A 51 11.35 6.75 -6.70
N TYR A 52 12.35 6.69 -7.58
CA TYR A 52 12.65 5.51 -8.39
C TYR A 52 12.97 4.29 -7.51
N GLN A 53 13.83 4.43 -6.50
CA GLN A 53 14.14 3.36 -5.55
C GLN A 53 12.90 2.84 -4.81
N SER A 54 11.97 3.72 -4.46
CA SER A 54 10.70 3.32 -3.82
C SER A 54 9.81 2.53 -4.78
N LEU A 55 9.69 2.97 -6.04
CA LEU A 55 8.92 2.26 -7.06
C LEU A 55 9.54 0.90 -7.40
N ASP A 56 10.87 0.81 -7.46
CA ASP A 56 11.57 -0.45 -7.71
C ASP A 56 11.28 -1.49 -6.62
N LYS A 57 11.30 -1.07 -5.34
CA LYS A 57 10.88 -1.92 -4.22
C LYS A 57 9.43 -2.38 -4.33
N GLN A 58 8.51 -1.48 -4.71
CA GLN A 58 7.10 -1.84 -4.92
C GLN A 58 6.92 -2.84 -6.06
N CYS A 59 7.66 -2.67 -7.16
CA CYS A 59 7.66 -3.61 -8.28
C CYS A 59 8.19 -5.00 -7.87
N ALA A 60 9.25 -5.04 -7.05
CA ALA A 60 9.76 -6.30 -6.52
C ALA A 60 8.74 -7.02 -5.62
N GLU A 61 8.03 -6.27 -4.77
CA GLU A 61 6.96 -6.80 -3.93
C GLU A 61 5.77 -7.33 -4.76
N LEU A 62 5.31 -6.56 -5.74
CA LEU A 62 4.27 -6.98 -6.69
C LEU A 62 4.67 -8.26 -7.43
N ASN A 63 5.92 -8.36 -7.90
CA ASN A 63 6.41 -9.57 -8.55
C ASN A 63 6.39 -10.78 -7.61
N SER A 64 6.74 -10.59 -6.33
CA SER A 64 6.62 -11.64 -5.33
C SER A 64 5.17 -12.07 -5.12
N GLN A 65 4.24 -11.12 -5.01
CA GLN A 65 2.81 -11.43 -4.86
C GLN A 65 2.24 -12.17 -6.09
N VAL A 66 2.63 -11.77 -7.29
CA VAL A 66 2.25 -12.46 -8.54
C VAL A 66 2.77 -13.89 -8.56
N LYS A 67 4.01 -14.13 -8.08
CA LYS A 67 4.55 -15.49 -7.97
C LYS A 67 3.72 -16.34 -7.01
N THR A 68 3.41 -15.83 -5.82
CA THR A 68 2.55 -16.52 -4.85
C THR A 68 1.17 -16.84 -5.45
N LEU A 69 0.56 -15.90 -6.16
CA LEU A 69 -0.73 -16.13 -6.82
C LEU A 69 -0.64 -17.21 -7.90
N LYS A 70 0.45 -17.26 -8.67
CA LYS A 70 0.67 -18.33 -9.66
C LYS A 70 0.80 -19.70 -8.99
N ASP A 71 1.51 -19.78 -7.87
CA ASP A 71 1.65 -21.02 -7.11
C ASP A 71 0.28 -21.49 -6.60
N VAL A 72 -0.52 -20.59 -6.01
CA VAL A 72 -1.89 -20.89 -5.56
C VAL A 72 -2.79 -21.33 -6.72
N ILE A 73 -2.71 -20.66 -7.87
CA ILE A 73 -3.47 -21.06 -9.07
C ILE A 73 -3.07 -22.47 -9.49
N GLY A 74 -1.78 -22.77 -9.55
CA GLY A 74 -1.29 -24.11 -9.89
C GLY A 74 -1.82 -25.18 -8.92
N GLU A 75 -1.82 -24.92 -7.61
CA GLU A 75 -2.42 -25.81 -6.62
C GLU A 75 -3.92 -26.03 -6.88
N LYS A 76 -4.67 -24.97 -7.20
CA LYS A 76 -6.11 -25.10 -7.50
C LYS A 76 -6.36 -25.86 -8.79
N GLU A 77 -5.55 -25.67 -9.81
CA GLU A 77 -5.65 -26.41 -11.08
C GLU A 77 -5.38 -27.91 -10.87
N VAL A 78 -4.38 -28.26 -10.06
CA VAL A 78 -4.13 -29.66 -9.66
C VAL A 78 -5.35 -30.24 -8.93
N ILE A 79 -5.90 -29.53 -7.94
CA ILE A 79 -7.10 -29.98 -7.22
C ILE A 79 -8.29 -30.18 -8.17
N ILE A 80 -8.53 -29.24 -9.11
CA ILE A 80 -9.62 -29.35 -10.10
C ILE A 80 -9.39 -30.56 -11.01
N LYS A 81 -8.15 -30.78 -11.44
CA LYS A 81 -7.78 -31.92 -12.28
C LYS A 81 -7.99 -33.24 -11.52
N GLU A 82 -7.55 -33.34 -10.27
CA GLU A 82 -7.79 -34.50 -9.40
C GLU A 82 -9.29 -34.73 -9.16
N MET A 83 -10.08 -33.67 -9.00
CA MET A 83 -11.54 -33.77 -8.86
C MET A 83 -12.22 -34.28 -10.15
N ASN A 84 -11.70 -33.90 -11.32
CA ASN A 84 -12.22 -34.33 -12.62
C ASN A 84 -11.78 -35.75 -13.00
N GLU A 85 -10.53 -36.13 -12.72
CA GLU A 85 -9.95 -37.42 -13.09
C GLU A 85 -10.41 -38.56 -12.18
N ASN A 86 -10.63 -38.30 -10.89
CA ASN A 86 -11.07 -39.31 -9.94
C ASN A 86 -12.61 -39.44 -9.83
N GLY A 87 -13.36 -38.72 -10.68
CA GLY A 87 -14.82 -38.79 -10.73
C GLY A 87 -15.49 -38.53 -9.38
N TYR A 88 -15.69 -37.26 -9.00
CA TYR A 88 -16.60 -36.79 -7.94
C TYR A 88 -17.11 -37.88 -6.98
N ASP A 89 -16.31 -38.27 -5.99
CA ASP A 89 -16.79 -39.14 -4.92
C ASP A 89 -17.85 -38.37 -4.12
N ARG A 90 -19.12 -38.65 -4.44
CA ARG A 90 -20.34 -38.11 -3.83
C ARG A 90 -20.27 -38.16 -2.30
N VAL A 91 -19.55 -39.14 -1.73
CA VAL A 91 -19.36 -39.31 -0.30
C VAL A 91 -18.47 -38.19 0.27
N THR A 92 -17.36 -37.85 -0.39
CA THR A 92 -16.47 -36.77 0.03
C THR A 92 -17.16 -35.40 -0.06
N PHE A 93 -17.96 -35.17 -1.10
CA PHE A 93 -18.80 -33.95 -1.20
C PHE A 93 -19.83 -33.89 -0.06
N MET A 94 -20.61 -34.95 0.15
CA MET A 94 -21.58 -35.01 1.25
C MET A 94 -20.94 -34.80 2.61
N ASN A 95 -19.77 -35.37 2.86
CA ASN A 95 -19.05 -35.17 4.13
C ASN A 95 -18.64 -33.71 4.33
N LYS A 96 -18.17 -33.04 3.27
CA LYS A 96 -17.76 -31.63 3.34
C LYS A 96 -18.97 -30.69 3.46
N THR A 97 -20.07 -31.00 2.77
CA THR A 97 -21.35 -30.28 2.91
C THR A 97 -21.92 -30.43 4.33
N ASN A 98 -21.94 -31.65 4.88
CA ASN A 98 -22.40 -31.89 6.25
C ASN A 98 -21.55 -31.16 7.30
N LEU A 99 -20.22 -31.10 7.10
CA LEU A 99 -19.32 -30.34 7.96
C LEU A 99 -19.60 -28.83 7.86
N MET A 100 -19.84 -28.31 6.65
CA MET A 100 -20.23 -26.92 6.44
C MET A 100 -21.58 -26.59 7.09
N ASP A 101 -22.58 -27.47 6.99
CA ASP A 101 -23.89 -27.27 7.64
C ASP A 101 -23.78 -27.22 9.16
N ASN A 102 -22.93 -28.05 9.75
CA ASN A 102 -22.65 -28.01 11.19
C ASN A 102 -21.94 -26.72 11.61
N ASN A 103 -20.98 -26.25 10.81
CA ASN A 103 -20.30 -24.98 11.06
C ASN A 103 -21.26 -23.78 10.95
N ILE A 104 -22.18 -23.79 9.97
CA ILE A 104 -23.22 -22.76 9.83
C ILE A 104 -24.15 -22.73 11.05
N LYS A 105 -24.57 -23.89 11.56
CA LYS A 105 -25.37 -23.97 12.79
C LYS A 105 -24.63 -23.39 14.00
N ASN A 106 -23.36 -23.73 14.16
CA ASN A 106 -22.53 -23.21 15.25
C ASN A 106 -22.33 -21.69 15.15
N LEU A 107 -22.10 -21.16 13.94
CA LEU A 107 -22.02 -19.71 13.72
C LEU A 107 -23.35 -19.01 14.01
N SER A 108 -24.48 -19.62 13.66
CA SER A 108 -25.81 -19.09 13.97
C SER A 108 -26.05 -18.98 15.48
N LEU A 109 -25.63 -19.99 16.25
CA LEU A 109 -25.69 -19.97 17.71
C LEU A 109 -24.79 -18.88 18.30
N ALA A 110 -23.56 -18.73 17.79
CA ALA A 110 -22.65 -17.67 18.23
C ALA A 110 -23.23 -16.26 17.96
N ILE A 111 -23.84 -16.05 16.78
CA ILE A 111 -24.52 -14.78 16.45
C ILE A 111 -25.67 -14.50 17.43
N SER A 112 -26.44 -15.53 17.82
CA SER A 112 -27.52 -15.38 18.80
C SER A 112 -27.00 -14.94 20.17
N GLN A 113 -25.90 -15.54 20.63
CA GLN A 113 -25.24 -15.17 21.89
C GLN A 113 -24.69 -13.73 21.86
N ILE A 114 -24.07 -13.32 20.74
CA ILE A 114 -23.58 -11.94 20.56
C ILE A 114 -24.74 -10.94 20.69
N LYS A 115 -25.89 -11.21 20.05
CA LYS A 115 -27.08 -10.34 20.17
C LYS A 115 -27.58 -10.23 21.62
N GLN A 116 -27.52 -11.31 22.40
CA GLN A 116 -27.88 -11.26 23.82
C GLN A 116 -26.93 -10.36 24.61
N ILE A 117 -25.63 -10.48 24.37
CA ILE A 117 -24.60 -9.64 25.00
C ILE A 117 -24.81 -8.16 24.63
N ASP A 118 -25.07 -7.85 23.35
CA ASP A 118 -25.33 -6.47 22.91
C ASP A 118 -26.54 -5.85 23.64
N ASN A 119 -27.61 -6.63 23.82
CA ASN A 119 -28.78 -6.17 24.59
C ASN A 119 -28.43 -5.90 26.06
N THR A 120 -27.62 -6.76 26.68
CA THR A 120 -27.14 -6.55 28.06
C THR A 120 -26.28 -5.29 28.17
N ILE A 121 -25.35 -5.07 27.24
CA ILE A 121 -24.50 -3.87 27.20
C ILE A 121 -25.36 -2.61 27.01
N ALA A 122 -26.36 -2.65 26.13
CA ALA A 122 -27.28 -1.53 25.94
C ALA A 122 -28.04 -1.19 27.23
N GLN A 123 -28.50 -2.21 27.95
CA GLN A 123 -29.16 -2.04 29.25
C GLN A 123 -28.21 -1.46 30.30
N MET A 124 -27.00 -2.01 30.44
CA MET A 124 -25.98 -1.48 31.35
C MET A 124 -25.65 -0.01 31.06
N ASN A 125 -25.53 0.36 29.80
CA ASN A 125 -25.29 1.75 29.40
C ASN A 125 -26.46 2.68 29.78
N LYS A 126 -27.70 2.20 29.72
CA LYS A 126 -28.87 2.94 30.19
C LYS A 126 -28.82 3.14 31.70
N ASP A 127 -28.49 2.09 32.46
CA ASP A 127 -28.42 2.14 33.91
C ASP A 127 -27.30 3.08 34.40
N ILE A 128 -26.12 3.03 33.76
CA ILE A 128 -25.01 3.96 34.03
C ILE A 128 -25.43 5.42 33.80
N ARG A 129 -26.20 5.73 32.74
CA ARG A 129 -26.71 7.09 32.51
C ARG A 129 -27.63 7.55 33.63
N LEU A 130 -28.52 6.67 34.12
CA LEU A 130 -29.42 6.98 35.23
C LEU A 130 -28.64 7.27 36.52
N ILE A 131 -27.64 6.43 36.85
CA ILE A 131 -26.76 6.65 38.02
C ILE A 131 -26.06 8.00 37.91
N LYS A 132 -25.49 8.33 36.73
CA LYS A 132 -24.85 9.63 36.52
C LYS A 132 -25.82 10.79 36.74
N GLN A 133 -27.06 10.70 36.27
CA GLN A 133 -28.06 11.75 36.48
C GLN A 133 -28.45 11.94 37.95
N ILE A 134 -28.45 10.87 38.75
CA ILE A 134 -28.71 10.94 40.19
C ILE A 134 -27.55 11.62 40.92
N LEU A 135 -26.31 11.26 40.58
CA LEU A 135 -25.10 11.79 41.23
C LEU A 135 -24.76 13.24 40.85
N SER A 136 -25.31 13.75 39.74
CA SER A 136 -25.14 15.14 39.29
C SER A 136 -26.18 16.11 39.87
N LYS A 137 -27.04 15.67 40.78
CA LYS A 137 -27.97 16.50 41.57
C LYS A 137 -27.41 16.74 42.97
#